data_AF-A0A1J3JSL7-F1
#
_entry.id   AF-A0A1J3JSL7-F1
#
_cell.length_a   1.000
_cell.length_b   1.000
_cell.length_c   1.000
_cell.angle_alpha   90.00
_cell.angle_beta   90.00
_cell.angle_gamma   90.00
#
_symmetry.space_group_name_H-M   'P 1'
#
loop_
_entity.id
_entity.type
_entity.pdbx_description
1 polymer ?
#
loop_
_entity_poly.entity_id
_entity_poly.type
_entity_poly.pdbx_seq_one_letter_code
_entity_poly.pdbx_strand_id
1 'polypeptide(L)'
;QWFGSGSRIIVVTNDNHLLMAHEINCIYKVSLPSQKHALEMFCRSAFKQDSPPDGLMKFASEVVQLAGSLPLGLSVLGSSLRGRKKEDCLNMLHRFRRSLDGKIEETLRVGYDGLGKEDQAIFR
;
A
#
# COMPACT_ATOMS: atom_id res chain seq x y z
N GLN A 1 9.82 22.43 -32.91
CA GLN A 1 10.53 21.34 -32.21
C GLN A 1 9.97 21.25 -30.79
N TRP A 2 9.55 20.07 -30.31
CA TRP A 2 8.94 19.93 -28.98
C TRP A 2 9.99 19.74 -27.86
N PHE A 3 11.09 19.03 -28.15
CA PHE A 3 12.14 18.73 -27.17
C PHE A 3 13.55 18.93 -27.76
N GLY A 4 14.49 19.34 -26.92
CA GLY A 4 15.88 19.60 -27.28
C GLY A 4 16.84 18.43 -27.02
N SER A 5 18.11 18.66 -27.35
CA SER A 5 19.29 17.85 -26.98
C SER A 5 19.19 17.20 -25.59
N GLY A 6 19.25 15.87 -25.44
CA GLY A 6 19.34 15.21 -24.12
C GLY A 6 18.06 15.15 -23.28
N SER A 7 16.92 15.60 -23.81
CA SER A 7 15.62 15.52 -23.12
C SER A 7 15.22 14.06 -22.85
N ARG A 8 14.59 13.80 -21.70
CA ARG A 8 14.03 12.48 -21.34
C ARG A 8 12.59 12.66 -20.88
N ILE A 9 11.70 11.80 -21.38
CA ILE A 9 10.28 11.81 -21.06
C ILE A 9 9.96 10.50 -20.35
N ILE A 10 9.24 10.58 -19.23
CA ILE A 10 8.77 9.40 -18.48
C ILE A 10 7.25 9.39 -18.57
N VAL A 11 6.70 8.32 -19.14
CA VAL A 11 5.25 8.07 -19.20
C VAL A 11 4.92 6.99 -18.19
N VAL A 12 4.00 7.26 -17.27
CA VAL A 12 3.49 6.29 -16.29
C VAL A 12 2.05 5.99 -16.65
N THR A 13 1.74 4.72 -16.88
CA THR A 13 0.41 4.26 -17.29
C THR A 13 0.16 2.84 -16.79
N ASN A 14 -1.11 2.49 -16.59
CA ASN A 14 -1.57 1.12 -16.41
C ASN A 14 -2.06 0.48 -17.73
N ASP A 15 -2.11 1.25 -18.81
CA ASP A 15 -2.51 0.80 -20.14
C ASP A 15 -1.28 0.50 -21.01
N ASN A 16 -1.00 -0.79 -21.20
CA ASN A 16 0.10 -1.25 -22.04
C ASN A 16 -0.16 -1.01 -23.54
N HIS A 17 -1.42 -0.92 -23.98
CA HIS A 17 -1.76 -0.64 -25.37
C HIS A 17 -1.36 0.78 -25.76
N LEU A 18 -1.48 1.75 -24.84
CA LEU A 18 -1.01 3.11 -25.06
C LEU A 18 0.49 3.15 -25.37
N LEU A 19 1.30 2.38 -24.63
CA LEU A 19 2.75 2.30 -24.84
C LEU A 19 3.08 1.70 -26.20
N MET A 20 2.40 0.61 -26.57
CA MET A 20 2.58 -0.05 -27.87
C MET A 20 2.16 0.85 -29.03
N ALA A 21 1.03 1.56 -28.91
CA ALA A 21 0.50 2.45 -29.94
C ALA A 21 1.40 3.66 -30.23
N HIS A 22 2.24 4.06 -29.26
CA HIS A 22 3.21 5.14 -29.40
C HIS A 22 4.65 4.65 -29.60
N GLU A 23 4.83 3.35 -29.89
CA GLU A 23 6.15 2.73 -30.14
C GLU A 23 7.16 2.97 -29.00
N ILE A 24 6.67 3.07 -27.76
CA ILE A 24 7.51 3.23 -26.58
C ILE A 24 8.12 1.88 -26.22
N ASN A 25 9.39 1.69 -26.54
CA ASN A 25 10.07 0.40 -26.37
C ASN A 25 10.83 0.27 -25.04
N CYS A 26 11.20 1.38 -24.40
CA CYS A 26 11.88 1.38 -23.09
C CYS A 26 10.86 1.28 -21.96
N ILE A 27 10.35 0.07 -21.71
CA ILE A 27 9.29 -0.17 -20.73
C ILE A 27 9.87 -0.74 -19.43
N TYR A 28 9.55 -0.11 -18.30
CA TYR A 28 9.79 -0.66 -16.97
C TYR A 28 8.46 -1.06 -16.34
N LYS A 29 8.24 -2.37 -16.16
CA LYS A 29 7.08 -2.88 -15.42
C LYS A 29 7.36 -2.85 -13.93
N VAL A 30 6.67 -1.96 -13.21
CA VAL A 30 6.76 -1.88 -11.75
C VAL A 30 6.25 -3.17 -11.13
N SER A 31 7.08 -3.83 -10.33
CA SER A 31 6.71 -5.03 -9.56
C SER A 31 6.24 -4.66 -8.15
N LEU A 32 5.50 -5.57 -7.51
CA LEU A 32 5.19 -5.45 -6.08
C LEU A 32 6.49 -5.49 -5.25
N PRO A 33 6.53 -4.82 -4.09
CA PRO A 33 7.65 -4.91 -3.15
C PRO A 33 7.83 -6.36 -2.66
N SER A 34 9.08 -6.70 -2.32
CA SER A 34 9.37 -7.94 -1.60
C SER A 34 8.64 -7.97 -0.26
N GLN A 35 8.41 -9.16 0.30
CA GLN A 35 7.73 -9.27 1.60
C GLN A 35 8.45 -8.47 2.71
N LYS A 36 9.78 -8.42 2.67
CA LYS A 36 10.59 -7.61 3.59
C LYS A 36 10.28 -6.11 3.43
N HIS A 37 10.31 -5.60 2.20
CA HIS A 37 10.00 -4.19 1.95
C HIS A 37 8.53 -3.85 2.21
N ALA A 38 7.62 -4.77 1.93
CA ALA A 38 6.20 -4.61 2.25
C ALA A 38 5.99 -4.46 3.77
N LEU A 39 6.70 -5.26 4.57
CA LEU A 39 6.71 -5.15 6.02
C LEU A 39 7.28 -3.82 6.49
N GLU A 40 8.43 -3.40 5.95
CA GLU A 40 9.04 -2.09 6.27
C GLU A 40 8.08 -0.93 5.92
N MET A 41 7.43 -0.97 4.75
CA MET A 41 6.45 0.03 4.33
C MET A 41 5.25 0.09 5.27
N PHE A 42 4.69 -1.07 5.64
CA PHE A 42 3.61 -1.15 6.61
C PHE A 42 4.03 -0.57 7.97
N CYS A 43 5.22 -0.94 8.46
CA CYS A 43 5.72 -0.47 9.76
C CYS A 43 5.97 1.04 9.77
N ARG A 44 6.49 1.61 8.68
CA ARG A 44 6.63 3.06 8.55
C ARG A 44 5.29 3.77 8.59
N SER A 45 4.28 3.18 7.95
CA SER A 45 2.92 3.72 7.98
C SER A 45 2.28 3.62 9.38
N ALA A 46 2.31 2.45 10.00
CA ALA A 46 1.65 2.18 11.29
C ALA A 46 2.40 2.71 12.52
N PHE A 47 3.72 2.52 12.56
CA PHE A 47 4.55 2.68 13.76
C PHE A 47 5.61 3.78 13.63
N LYS A 48 5.72 4.42 12.44
CA LYS A 48 6.76 5.40 12.09
C LYS A 48 8.19 4.85 12.27
N GLN A 49 8.36 3.54 12.09
CA GLN A 49 9.63 2.80 12.26
C GLN A 49 9.75 1.74 11.17
N ASP A 50 10.97 1.26 10.91
CA ASP A 50 11.23 0.26 9.85
C ASP A 50 10.83 -1.16 10.28
N SER A 51 10.63 -1.38 11.58
CA SER A 51 10.22 -2.64 12.19
C SER A 51 9.03 -2.42 13.13
N PRO A 52 8.20 -3.46 13.36
CA PRO A 52 7.12 -3.36 14.33
C PRO A 52 7.67 -3.35 15.76
N PRO A 53 6.97 -2.75 16.73
CA PRO A 53 7.30 -2.86 18.14
C PRO A 53 7.35 -4.32 18.63
N ASP A 54 8.05 -4.55 19.74
CA ASP A 54 8.21 -5.88 20.33
C ASP A 54 6.86 -6.58 20.56
N GLY A 55 6.77 -7.83 20.10
CA GLY A 55 5.55 -8.63 20.18
C GLY A 55 4.47 -8.31 19.14
N LEU A 56 4.72 -7.40 18.19
CA LEU A 56 3.81 -7.11 17.06
C LEU A 56 4.29 -7.68 15.72
N MET A 57 5.41 -8.40 15.67
CA MET A 57 5.96 -8.96 14.42
C MET A 57 4.98 -9.89 13.70
N LYS A 58 4.35 -10.82 14.43
CA LYS A 58 3.35 -11.73 13.87
C LYS A 58 2.14 -10.97 13.31
N PHE A 59 1.66 -9.98 14.07
CA PHE A 59 0.57 -9.11 13.67
C PHE A 59 0.89 -8.35 12.37
N ALA A 60 2.04 -7.69 12.31
CA ALA A 60 2.46 -6.92 11.13
C ALA A 60 2.60 -7.81 9.90
N SER A 61 3.17 -9.00 10.07
CA SER A 61 3.30 -10.00 8.99
C SER A 61 1.94 -10.45 8.46
N GLU A 62 0.97 -10.67 9.35
CA GLU A 62 -0.40 -11.02 8.96
C GLU A 62 -1.07 -9.89 8.18
N VAL A 63 -0.98 -8.63 8.65
CA VAL A 63 -1.54 -7.48 7.91
C VAL A 63 -0.93 -7.35 6.50
N VAL A 64 0.38 -7.52 6.37
CA VAL A 64 1.08 -7.50 5.07
C VAL A 64 0.57 -8.59 4.14
N GLN A 65 0.32 -9.80 4.66
CA GLN A 65 -0.28 -10.89 3.90
C GLN A 65 -1.70 -10.54 3.45
N LEU A 66 -2.53 -9.95 4.33
CA LEU A 66 -3.89 -9.53 3.98
C LEU A 66 -3.91 -8.44 2.90
N ALA A 67 -2.93 -7.52 2.93
CA ALA A 67 -2.81 -6.42 1.97
C ALA A 67 -2.26 -6.85 0.60
N GLY A 68 -1.73 -8.07 0.46
CA GLY A 68 -1.20 -8.59 -0.80
C GLY A 68 0.02 -7.85 -1.34
N SER A 69 0.94 -7.39 -0.47
CA SER A 69 2.11 -6.55 -0.82
C SER A 69 1.79 -5.28 -1.63
N LEU A 70 0.51 -4.89 -1.76
CA LEU A 70 0.12 -3.70 -2.51
C LEU A 70 0.50 -2.45 -1.73
N PRO A 71 1.38 -1.56 -2.26
CA PRO A 71 1.81 -0.35 -1.56
C PRO A 71 0.66 0.49 -0.99
N LEU A 72 -0.43 0.65 -1.77
CA LEU A 72 -1.62 1.37 -1.33
C LEU A 72 -2.28 0.70 -0.13
N GLY A 73 -2.47 -0.62 -0.16
CA GLY A 73 -3.09 -1.34 0.95
C GLY A 73 -2.27 -1.37 2.21
N LEU A 74 -0.96 -1.53 2.09
CA LEU A 74 -0.04 -1.42 3.22
C LEU A 74 -0.11 -0.02 3.85
N SER A 75 -0.22 1.03 3.03
CA SER A 75 -0.30 2.42 3.50
C SER A 75 -1.61 2.68 4.23
N VAL A 76 -2.75 2.34 3.63
CA VAL A 76 -4.09 2.54 4.20
C VAL A 76 -4.26 1.77 5.50
N LEU A 77 -3.94 0.47 5.51
CA LEU A 77 -4.05 -0.35 6.72
C LEU A 77 -3.09 0.13 7.79
N GLY A 78 -1.85 0.48 7.43
CA GLY A 78 -0.88 1.02 8.38
C GLY A 78 -1.35 2.32 9.03
N SER A 79 -1.80 3.30 8.23
CA SER A 79 -2.30 4.57 8.74
C SER A 79 -3.52 4.37 9.64
N SER A 80 -4.41 3.43 9.30
CA SER A 80 -5.58 3.12 10.13
C SER A 80 -5.23 2.59 11.53
N LEU A 81 -4.01 2.07 11.72
CA LEU A 81 -3.51 1.51 12.97
C LEU A 81 -2.60 2.50 13.74
N ARG A 82 -2.25 3.63 13.13
CA ARG A 82 -1.31 4.58 13.70
C ARG A 82 -1.84 5.17 15.02
N GLY A 83 -1.01 5.12 16.06
CA GLY A 83 -1.33 5.67 17.39
C GLY A 83 -2.36 4.88 18.19
N ARG A 84 -2.83 3.72 17.69
CA ARG A 84 -3.76 2.84 18.42
C ARG A 84 -3.02 1.97 19.43
N LYS A 85 -3.75 1.56 20.48
CA LYS A 85 -3.24 0.59 21.46
C LYS A 85 -3.19 -0.81 20.83
N LYS A 86 -2.37 -1.70 21.42
CA LYS A 86 -2.17 -3.06 20.92
C LYS A 86 -3.49 -3.84 20.80
N GLU A 87 -4.38 -3.69 21.77
CA GLU A 87 -5.69 -4.34 21.81
C GLU A 87 -6.58 -3.87 20.65
N ASP A 88 -6.57 -2.57 20.36
CA ASP A 88 -7.33 -1.98 19.25
C ASP A 88 -6.80 -2.46 17.89
N CYS A 89 -5.48 -2.58 17.76
CA CYS A 89 -4.84 -3.11 16.57
C CYS A 89 -5.30 -4.55 16.27
N LEU A 90 -5.30 -5.41 17.31
CA LEU A 90 -5.77 -6.80 17.19
C LEU A 90 -7.25 -6.87 16.79
N ASN A 91 -8.11 -6.03 17.38
CA ASN A 91 -9.52 -5.94 17.02
C ASN A 91 -9.73 -5.53 15.56
N MET A 92 -8.95 -4.57 15.05
CA MET A 92 -8.98 -4.17 13.65
C MET A 92 -8.55 -5.31 12.72
N LEU A 93 -7.53 -6.10 13.08
CA LEU A 93 -7.13 -7.27 12.31
C LEU A 93 -8.24 -8.33 12.23
N HIS A 94 -8.98 -8.55 13.32
CA HIS A 94 -10.16 -9.41 13.28
C HIS A 94 -11.23 -8.89 12.33
N ARG A 95 -11.44 -7.57 12.25
CA ARG A 95 -12.34 -6.95 11.28
C ARG A 95 -11.86 -7.14 9.84
N PHE A 96 -10.56 -6.93 9.57
CA PHE A 96 -9.96 -7.19 8.26
C PHE A 96 -10.16 -8.65 7.85
N ARG A 97 -9.93 -9.60 8.76
CA ARG A 97 -10.19 -11.03 8.53
C ARG A 97 -11.65 -11.38 8.24
N ARG A 98 -12.60 -10.64 8.80
CA ARG A 98 -14.03 -10.86 8.53
C ARG A 98 -14.47 -10.26 7.20
N SER A 99 -13.83 -9.19 6.74
CA SER A 99 -14.09 -8.61 5.41
C SER A 99 -13.38 -9.37 4.27
N LEU A 100 -12.81 -10.53 4.57
CA LEU A 100 -11.83 -11.22 3.73
C LEU A 100 -12.44 -12.33 2.86
N ASP A 101 -13.74 -12.26 2.58
CA ASP A 101 -14.40 -13.12 1.60
C ASP A 101 -14.03 -12.70 0.14
N GLY A 102 -12.72 -12.52 -0.08
CA GLY A 102 -12.09 -12.53 -1.40
C GLY A 102 -11.79 -11.17 -2.04
N LYS A 103 -12.13 -10.03 -1.43
CA LYS A 103 -11.95 -8.71 -2.09
C LYS A 103 -11.02 -7.80 -1.30
N ILE A 104 -9.81 -7.60 -1.84
CA ILE A 104 -8.86 -6.59 -1.37
C ILE A 104 -9.51 -5.21 -1.22
N GLU A 105 -10.49 -4.89 -2.08
CA GLU A 105 -11.27 -3.66 -2.03
C GLU A 105 -12.04 -3.50 -0.70
N GLU A 106 -12.57 -4.59 -0.15
CA GLU A 106 -13.32 -4.55 1.12
C GLU A 106 -12.37 -4.33 2.30
N THR A 107 -11.21 -5.00 2.29
CA THR A 107 -10.14 -4.77 3.28
C THR A 107 -9.63 -3.33 3.23
N LEU A 108 -9.41 -2.80 2.02
CA LEU A 108 -9.03 -1.40 1.81
C LEU A 108 -10.10 -0.45 2.33
N ARG A 109 -11.38 -0.76 2.12
CA ARG A 109 -12.50 0.04 2.61
C ARG A 109 -12.54 0.10 4.13
N VAL A 110 -12.42 -1.03 4.82
CA VAL A 110 -12.37 -1.06 6.30
C VAL A 110 -11.17 -0.25 6.82
N GLY A 111 -10.03 -0.33 6.13
CA GLY A 111 -8.86 0.49 6.46
C GLY A 111 -9.12 1.98 6.25
N TYR A 112 -9.70 2.36 5.10
CA TYR A 112 -10.02 3.74 4.72
C TYR A 112 -11.04 4.38 5.67
N ASP A 113 -12.09 3.64 6.03
CA ASP A 113 -13.12 4.08 6.99
C ASP A 113 -12.52 4.27 8.40
N GLY A 114 -11.41 3.61 8.70
CA GLY A 114 -10.67 3.74 9.96
C GLY A 114 -9.71 4.93 10.03
N LEU A 115 -9.52 5.66 8.92
CA LEU A 115 -8.65 6.84 8.84
C LEU A 115 -9.32 8.10 9.41
N GLY A 116 -8.51 9.06 9.87
CA GLY A 116 -8.98 10.42 10.15
C GLY A 116 -9.34 11.16 8.85
N LYS A 117 -10.18 12.20 8.95
CA LYS A 117 -10.65 12.97 7.78
C LYS A 117 -9.51 13.56 6.93
N GLU A 118 -8.43 14.01 7.58
CA GLU A 118 -7.25 14.54 6.90
C GLU A 118 -6.52 13.46 6.11
N ASP A 119 -6.33 12.28 6.72
CA ASP A 119 -5.70 11.14 6.06
C ASP A 119 -6.57 10.59 4.91
N GLN A 120 -7.89 10.58 5.05
CA GLN A 120 -8.81 10.18 3.97
C GLN A 120 -8.68 11.07 2.73
N ALA A 121 -8.40 12.36 2.91
CA ALA A 121 -8.22 13.29 1.80
C ALA A 121 -6.96 13.01 0.97
N ILE A 122 -5.94 12.37 1.57
CA ILE A 122 -4.70 11.99 0.89
C ILE A 122 -4.92 10.81 -0.07
N PHE A 123 -5.90 9.94 0.22
CA PHE A 123 -6.19 8.73 -0.55
C PHE A 123 -7.44 8.85 -1.44
N ARG A 124 -7.88 10.07 -1.72
CA ARG A 124 -9.09 10.37 -2.51
C ARG A 124 -8.87 10.28 -4.01
#